data_AF-A0AAV9Q017-F1
#
_entry.id   AF-A0AAV9Q017-F1
#
_cell.length_a   1.000
_cell.length_b   1.000
_cell.length_c   1.000
_cell.angle_alpha   90.00
_cell.angle_beta   90.00
_cell.angle_gamma   90.00
#
_symmetry.space_group_name_H-M   'P 1'
#
loop_
_entity.id
_entity.type
_entity.pdbx_description
1 polymer ?
#
loop_
_entity_poly.entity_id
_entity_poly.type
_entity_poly.pdbx_seq_one_letter_code
_entity_poly.pdbx_strand_id
1 'polypeptide(L)'
;MAGNCEQYVSVFFAAMRIGCILVILNNTYTSSEAQYALSFTECKLLFTTSRIGHRDNRPLLHHLRDTPGTVEEIIILRGHAGQFTSYASFAEDGACEPDEPLAECSNHFSAHDVCNLQFTSGTTGNPKAAMLTHQ
;
A
#
# COMPACT_ATOMS: atom_id res chain seq x y z
N MET A 1 -3.77 1.38 -4.93
CA MET A 1 -4.63 2.26 -5.77
C MET A 1 -3.80 3.33 -6.46
N ALA A 2 -2.98 2.98 -7.46
CA ALA A 2 -2.08 3.95 -8.11
C ALA A 2 -2.14 3.99 -9.64
N GLY A 3 -2.93 3.11 -10.27
CA GLY A 3 -2.81 2.83 -11.70
C GLY A 3 -1.50 2.10 -12.03
N ASN A 4 -1.12 2.10 -13.31
CA ASN A 4 0.14 1.50 -13.76
C ASN A 4 1.26 2.54 -13.65
N CYS A 5 2.29 2.23 -12.85
CA CYS A 5 3.55 2.97 -12.77
C CYS A 5 4.68 2.08 -12.24
N GLU A 6 5.92 2.48 -12.50
CA GLU A 6 7.16 1.80 -12.10
C GLU A 6 7.40 1.84 -10.59
N GLN A 7 6.98 2.92 -9.91
CA GLN A 7 7.07 3.04 -8.46
C GLN A 7 6.23 1.96 -7.77
N TYR A 8 5.09 1.58 -8.35
CA TYR A 8 4.29 0.47 -7.81
C TYR A 8 5.06 -0.84 -7.82
N VAL A 9 5.78 -1.14 -8.91
CA VAL A 9 6.63 -2.35 -9.01
C VAL A 9 7.75 -2.30 -7.96
N SER A 10 8.34 -1.12 -7.76
CA SER A 10 9.38 -0.92 -6.76
C SER A 10 8.86 -1.18 -5.34
N VAL A 11 7.73 -0.59 -4.96
CA VAL A 11 7.06 -0.84 -3.67
C VAL A 11 6.69 -2.31 -3.49
N PHE A 12 6.24 -2.96 -4.57
CA PHE A 12 5.86 -4.36 -4.53
C PHE A 12 7.03 -5.25 -4.07
N PHE A 13 8.19 -5.12 -4.72
CA PHE A 13 9.37 -5.90 -4.35
C PHE A 13 10.01 -5.42 -3.04
N ALA A 14 9.98 -4.11 -2.75
CA ALA A 14 10.51 -3.57 -1.51
C ALA A 14 9.77 -4.16 -0.29
N ALA A 15 8.43 -4.16 -0.31
CA ALA A 15 7.61 -4.74 0.76
C ALA A 15 7.95 -6.23 0.98
N MET A 16 8.05 -7.00 -0.10
CA MET A 16 8.43 -8.42 -0.01
C MET A 16 9.86 -8.62 0.50
N ARG A 17 10.79 -7.75 0.14
CA ARG A 17 12.20 -7.86 0.54
C ARG A 17 12.42 -7.68 2.04
N ILE A 18 11.56 -6.90 2.69
CA ILE A 18 11.58 -6.64 4.13
C ILE A 18 10.57 -7.50 4.92
N GLY A 19 9.87 -8.43 4.26
CA GLY A 19 8.90 -9.31 4.90
C GLY A 19 7.57 -8.65 5.25
N CYS A 20 7.25 -7.50 4.66
CA CYS A 20 5.95 -6.86 4.82
C CYS A 20 4.89 -7.53 3.93
N ILE A 21 3.67 -7.60 4.45
CA ILE A 21 2.49 -8.04 3.69
C ILE A 21 1.98 -6.86 2.85
N LEU A 22 2.03 -6.98 1.53
CA LEU A 22 1.47 -5.98 0.63
C LEU A 22 -0.01 -6.23 0.36
N VAL A 23 -0.86 -5.23 0.63
CA VAL A 23 -2.29 -5.30 0.31
C VAL A 23 -2.57 -4.61 -1.02
N ILE A 24 -3.12 -5.35 -1.99
CA ILE A 24 -3.49 -4.79 -3.30
C ILE A 24 -4.95 -4.34 -3.27
N LEU A 25 -5.12 -3.01 -3.34
CA LEU A 25 -6.42 -2.36 -3.44
C LEU A 25 -6.74 -2.00 -4.89
N ASN A 26 -7.94 -2.38 -5.35
CA ASN A 26 -8.40 -2.10 -6.71
C ASN A 26 -8.58 -0.59 -6.93
N ASN A 27 -8.07 -0.09 -8.06
CA ASN A 27 -8.23 1.30 -8.49
C ASN A 27 -9.69 1.71 -8.69
N THR A 28 -10.61 0.75 -8.80
CA THR A 28 -12.05 0.99 -8.94
C THR A 28 -12.83 1.00 -7.63
N TYR A 29 -12.17 0.90 -6.48
CA TYR A 29 -12.85 1.03 -5.19
C TYR A 29 -13.42 2.43 -4.98
N THR A 30 -14.59 2.47 -4.36
CA THR A 30 -15.16 3.64 -3.71
C THR A 30 -14.39 3.95 -2.42
N SER A 31 -14.59 5.16 -1.86
CA SER A 31 -13.96 5.53 -0.59
C SER A 31 -14.30 4.57 0.54
N SER A 32 -15.56 4.13 0.63
CA SER A 32 -16.00 3.20 1.69
C SER A 32 -15.40 1.81 1.53
N GLU A 33 -15.30 1.28 0.31
CA GLU A 33 -14.65 0.00 0.04
C GLU A 33 -13.15 0.04 0.38
N ALA A 34 -12.47 1.13 0.02
CA ALA A 34 -11.06 1.32 0.35
C ALA A 34 -10.85 1.42 1.87
N GLN A 35 -11.68 2.18 2.59
CA GLN A 35 -11.62 2.29 4.04
C GLN A 35 -11.85 0.94 4.74
N TYR A 36 -12.87 0.18 4.29
CA TYR A 36 -13.12 -1.16 4.79
C TYR A 36 -11.87 -2.04 4.61
N ALA A 37 -11.30 -2.07 3.41
CA ALA A 37 -10.13 -2.89 3.12
C ALA A 37 -8.91 -2.49 3.96
N LEU A 38 -8.67 -1.19 4.14
CA LEU A 38 -7.57 -0.67 4.98
C LEU A 38 -7.76 -1.06 6.45
N SER A 39 -8.97 -0.90 7.00
CA SER A 39 -9.28 -1.27 8.38
C SER A 39 -9.25 -2.77 8.60
N PHE A 40 -9.80 -3.57 7.67
CA PHE A 40 -9.83 -5.03 7.75
C PHE A 40 -8.42 -5.65 7.75
N THR A 41 -7.48 -5.02 7.05
CA THR A 41 -6.09 -5.48 6.96
C THR A 41 -5.14 -4.76 7.92
N GLU A 42 -5.66 -3.83 8.74
CA GLU A 42 -4.88 -3.00 9.64
C GLU A 42 -3.67 -2.31 8.97
N CYS A 43 -3.86 -1.88 7.71
CA CYS A 43 -2.79 -1.24 6.92
C CYS A 43 -2.28 0.04 7.60
N LYS A 44 -0.96 0.14 7.75
CA LYS A 44 -0.26 1.30 8.32
C LYS A 44 0.22 2.31 7.29
N LEU A 45 0.75 1.84 6.15
CA LEU A 45 1.20 2.72 5.06
C LEU A 45 0.30 2.53 3.84
N LEU A 46 -0.13 3.65 3.25
CA LEU A 46 -0.91 3.65 2.01
C LEU A 46 -0.14 4.30 0.85
N PHE A 47 0.30 3.47 -0.10
CA PHE A 47 0.86 3.92 -1.37
C PHE A 47 -0.24 4.10 -2.42
N THR A 48 -0.39 5.32 -2.93
CA THR A 48 -1.53 5.70 -3.80
C THR A 48 -1.21 6.88 -4.70
N THR A 49 -2.20 7.40 -5.42
CA THR A 49 -2.11 8.69 -6.14
C THR A 49 -3.36 9.51 -5.86
N SER A 50 -3.28 10.83 -6.04
CA SER A 50 -4.45 11.71 -5.89
C SER A 50 -5.50 11.49 -6.98
N ARG A 51 -5.11 11.03 -8.18
CA ARG A 51 -6.02 10.85 -9.32
C ARG A 51 -5.53 9.74 -10.26
N ILE A 52 -6.45 8.88 -10.68
CA ILE A 52 -6.20 7.77 -11.62
C ILE A 52 -7.21 7.88 -12.77
N GLY A 53 -6.76 8.30 -13.95
CA GLY A 53 -7.67 8.61 -15.06
C GLY A 53 -8.73 9.65 -14.64
N HIS A 54 -10.01 9.28 -14.72
CA HIS A 54 -11.12 10.12 -14.28
C HIS A 54 -11.45 10.03 -12.79
N ARG A 55 -10.85 9.07 -12.05
CA ARG A 55 -11.14 8.85 -10.63
C ARG A 55 -10.30 9.73 -9.73
N ASP A 56 -10.96 10.38 -8.78
CA ASP A 56 -10.35 11.31 -7.83
C ASP A 56 -10.30 10.68 -6.44
N ASN A 57 -9.09 10.41 -5.94
CA ASN A 57 -8.89 9.82 -4.63
C ASN A 57 -8.82 10.88 -3.53
N ARG A 58 -8.71 12.18 -3.86
CA ARG A 58 -8.54 13.26 -2.85
C ARG A 58 -9.58 13.22 -1.73
N PRO A 59 -10.87 12.97 -1.97
CA PRO A 59 -11.86 12.84 -0.89
C PRO A 59 -11.52 11.73 0.11
N LEU A 60 -11.07 10.57 -0.38
CA LEU A 60 -10.60 9.48 0.48
C LEU A 60 -9.37 9.89 1.27
N LEU A 61 -8.37 10.51 0.61
CA LEU A 61 -7.12 10.90 1.26
C LEU A 61 -7.33 11.97 2.35
N HIS A 62 -8.21 12.94 2.11
CA HIS A 62 -8.60 13.93 3.12
C HIS A 62 -9.31 13.27 4.31
N HIS A 63 -10.24 12.34 4.03
CA HIS A 63 -10.93 11.61 5.09
C HIS A 63 -9.97 10.79 5.96
N LEU A 64 -9.03 10.04 5.35
CA LEU A 64 -8.04 9.24 6.08
C LEU A 64 -7.09 10.09 6.92
N ARG A 65 -6.76 11.31 6.47
CA ARG A 65 -5.98 12.27 7.25
C ARG A 65 -6.76 12.81 8.45
N ASP A 66 -8.03 13.18 8.24
CA ASP A 66 -8.85 13.86 9.24
C ASP A 66 -9.48 12.92 10.26
N THR A 67 -9.56 11.63 9.93
CA THR A 67 -10.14 10.59 10.79
C THR A 67 -9.06 9.57 11.13
N PRO A 68 -8.55 9.59 12.37
CA PRO A 68 -7.54 8.62 12.80
C PRO A 68 -8.04 7.19 12.60
N GLY A 69 -7.23 6.36 11.95
CA GLY A 69 -7.51 4.96 11.67
C GLY A 69 -6.23 4.13 11.80
N THR A 70 -6.13 3.04 11.03
CA THR A 70 -4.94 2.18 11.02
C THR A 70 -3.81 2.77 10.19
N VAL A 71 -4.14 3.62 9.20
CA VAL A 71 -3.17 4.25 8.30
C VAL A 71 -2.47 5.39 9.02
N GLU A 72 -1.18 5.20 9.28
CA GLU A 72 -0.28 6.16 9.92
C GLU A 72 0.32 7.12 8.89
N GLU A 73 0.58 6.66 7.66
CA GLU A 73 1.19 7.48 6.61
C GLU A 73 0.63 7.20 5.20
N ILE A 74 0.51 8.26 4.39
CA ILE A 74 0.05 8.21 3.00
C ILE A 74 1.17 8.69 2.08
N ILE A 75 1.57 7.84 1.14
CA ILE A 75 2.65 8.11 0.17
C ILE A 75 2.07 8.23 -1.23
N ILE A 76 2.33 9.37 -1.87
CA ILE A 76 1.88 9.65 -3.23
C ILE A 76 2.94 9.19 -4.23
N LEU A 77 2.63 8.11 -4.94
CA LEU A 77 3.54 7.47 -5.92
C LEU A 77 3.79 8.32 -7.15
N ARG A 78 2.81 9.14 -7.56
CA ARG A 78 2.93 9.98 -8.76
C ARG A 78 2.09 11.25 -8.65
N GLY A 79 2.62 12.32 -9.22
CA GLY A 79 1.97 13.63 -9.26
C GLY A 79 2.33 14.47 -8.04
N HIS A 80 1.60 15.57 -7.85
CA HIS A 80 1.85 16.47 -6.74
C HIS A 80 1.32 15.87 -5.43
N ALA A 81 2.21 15.68 -4.45
CA ALA A 81 1.85 15.09 -3.16
C ALA A 81 1.06 16.05 -2.26
N GLY A 82 1.21 17.36 -2.46
CA GLY A 82 0.56 18.38 -1.63
C GLY A 82 1.01 18.28 -0.18
N GLN A 83 0.08 17.95 0.70
CA GLN A 83 0.29 17.80 2.15
C GLN A 83 0.70 16.38 2.58
N PHE A 84 0.77 15.43 1.63
CA PHE A 84 1.15 14.04 1.88
C PHE A 84 2.62 13.82 1.51
N THR A 85 3.20 12.72 1.98
CA THR A 85 4.58 12.34 1.64
C THR A 85 4.67 11.98 0.16
N SER A 86 5.70 12.49 -0.53
CA SER A 86 5.97 12.11 -1.91
C SER A 86 6.79 10.83 -1.95
N TYR A 87 6.65 10.02 -3.01
CA TYR A 87 7.49 8.85 -3.17
C TYR A 87 8.99 9.19 -3.24
N ALA A 88 9.35 10.31 -3.87
CA ALA A 88 10.74 10.75 -3.96
C ALA A 88 11.32 11.05 -2.57
N SER A 89 10.64 11.85 -1.76
CA SER A 89 11.08 12.16 -0.39
C SER A 89 11.14 10.90 0.48
N PHE A 90 10.13 10.02 0.40
CA PHE A 90 10.12 8.76 1.14
C PHE A 90 11.31 7.86 0.78
N ALA A 91 11.66 7.79 -0.51
CA ALA A 91 12.79 7.01 -0.98
C ALA A 91 14.15 7.63 -0.61
N GLU A 92 14.26 8.96 -0.63
CA GLU A 92 15.46 9.70 -0.19
C GLU A 92 15.71 9.52 1.30
N ASP A 93 14.66 9.58 2.13
CA ASP A 93 14.74 9.33 3.56
C ASP A 93 15.24 7.91 3.85
N GLY A 94 14.68 6.91 3.15
CA GLY A 94 15.12 5.52 3.28
C GLY A 94 16.54 5.27 2.77
N ALA A 95 17.04 6.05 1.80
CA ALA A 95 18.41 5.92 1.29
C ALA A 95 19.48 6.41 2.29
N CYS A 96 19.07 7.13 3.33
CA CYS A 96 19.95 7.53 4.42
C CYS A 96 20.14 6.42 5.47
N GLU A 97 19.33 5.36 5.43
CA GLU A 97 19.43 4.22 6.33
C GLU A 97 20.53 3.24 5.88
N PRO A 98 21.25 2.61 6.82
CA PRO A 98 22.27 1.61 6.48
C PRO A 98 21.63 0.34 5.89
N ASP A 99 22.40 -0.41 5.09
CA ASP A 99 21.94 -1.65 4.42
C ASP A 99 21.92 -2.87 5.36
N GLU A 100 22.65 -2.85 6.48
CA GLU A 100 22.79 -3.99 7.39
C GLU A 100 21.44 -4.54 7.93
N PRO A 101 20.47 -3.71 8.34
CA PRO A 101 19.12 -4.15 8.71
C PRO A 101 18.41 -4.96 7.61
N LEU A 102 18.66 -4.66 6.33
CA LEU A 102 18.00 -5.33 5.21
C LEU A 102 18.42 -6.80 5.07
N ALA A 103 19.70 -7.09 5.33
CA ALA A 103 20.22 -8.45 5.32
C ALA A 103 19.60 -9.29 6.45
N GLU A 104 19.41 -8.69 7.62
CA GLU A 104 18.77 -9.33 8.77
C GLU A 104 17.28 -9.60 8.53
N CYS A 105 16.54 -8.67 7.92
CA CYS A 105 15.12 -8.85 7.59
C CYS A 105 14.85 -10.15 6.82
N SER A 106 15.71 -10.52 5.85
CA SER A 106 15.55 -11.75 5.07
C SER A 106 15.58 -13.04 5.89
N ASN A 107 16.15 -13.01 7.10
CA ASN A 107 16.23 -14.19 7.96
C ASN A 107 14.97 -14.35 8.84
N HIS A 108 14.06 -13.38 8.84
CA HIS A 108 12.88 -13.36 9.71
C HIS A 108 11.60 -13.86 9.03
N PHE A 109 11.65 -14.21 7.74
CA PHE A 109 10.53 -14.78 7.01
C PHE A 109 11.00 -15.89 6.05
N SER A 110 10.07 -16.72 5.64
CA SER A 110 10.26 -17.89 4.78
C SER A 110 9.49 -17.73 3.48
N ALA A 111 9.81 -18.56 2.48
CA ALA A 111 9.09 -18.56 1.21
C ALA A 111 7.58 -18.91 1.33
N HIS A 112 7.15 -19.45 2.48
CA HIS A 112 5.78 -19.90 2.74
C HIS A 112 4.97 -18.90 3.58
N ASP A 113 5.61 -17.83 4.04
CA ASP A 113 4.89 -16.75 4.72
C ASP A 113 4.08 -15.94 3.71
N VAL A 114 2.94 -15.43 4.18
CA VAL A 114 2.08 -14.57 3.37
C VAL A 114 2.81 -13.26 3.11
N CYS A 115 2.89 -12.86 1.85
CA CYS A 115 3.54 -11.62 1.44
C CYS A 115 2.59 -10.69 0.68
N ASN A 116 1.42 -11.20 0.26
CA ASN A 116 0.45 -10.41 -0.47
C ASN A 116 -0.98 -10.78 -0.08
N LEU A 117 -1.80 -9.75 0.13
CA LEU A 117 -3.25 -9.88 0.24
C LEU A 117 -3.91 -9.27 -0.98
N GLN A 118 -4.65 -10.08 -1.72
CA GLN A 118 -5.39 -9.64 -2.90
C GLN A 118 -6.88 -9.76 -2.68
N PHE A 119 -7.56 -8.62 -2.64
CA PHE A 119 -9.00 -8.61 -2.53
C PHE A 119 -9.66 -9.08 -3.83
N THR A 120 -10.56 -10.05 -3.69
CA THR A 120 -11.36 -10.60 -4.78
C THR A 120 -12.83 -10.28 -4.54
N SER A 121 -13.54 -9.86 -5.60
CA SER A 121 -14.98 -9.67 -5.55
C SER A 121 -15.68 -11.02 -5.73
N GLY A 122 -16.30 -11.53 -4.66
CA GLY A 122 -17.25 -12.63 -4.76
C GLY A 122 -18.62 -12.15 -5.24
N THR A 123 -19.46 -13.06 -5.73
CA THR A 123 -20.83 -12.74 -6.19
C THR A 123 -21.81 -12.48 -5.04
N THR A 124 -21.44 -12.80 -3.79
CA THR A 124 -22.22 -12.52 -2.58
C THR A 124 -21.29 -12.21 -1.39
N GLY A 125 -21.56 -11.10 -0.68
CA GLY A 125 -20.88 -10.73 0.57
C GLY A 125 -19.71 -9.75 0.46
N ASN A 126 -19.07 -9.47 1.61
CA ASN A 126 -17.90 -8.59 1.69
C ASN A 126 -16.70 -9.17 0.91
N PRO A 127 -15.80 -8.33 0.34
CA PRO A 127 -14.62 -8.77 -0.38
C PRO A 127 -13.76 -9.72 0.44
N LYS A 128 -13.23 -10.78 -0.20
CA LYS A 128 -12.33 -11.74 0.44
C LYS A 128 -10.89 -11.42 0.08
N ALA A 129 -10.01 -11.36 1.08
CA ALA A 129 -8.58 -11.23 0.88
C ALA A 129 -7.96 -12.62 0.64
N ALA A 130 -7.56 -12.89 -0.60
CA ALA A 130 -6.75 -14.07 -0.92
C ALA A 130 -5.32 -13.85 -0.40
N MET A 131 -4.77 -14.87 0.27
CA MET A 131 -3.41 -14.85 0.81
C MET A 131 -2.48 -15.52 -0.18
N LEU A 132 -1.45 -14.80 -0.62
CA LEU A 132 -0.39 -15.32 -1.48
C LEU A 132 0.94 -15.29 -0.74
N THR A 133 1.73 -16.34 -0.94
CA THR A 133 3.06 -16.52 -0.38
C THR A 133 4.14 -16.06 -1.36
N HIS A 134 5.41 -16.07 -0.95
CA HIS A 134 6.53 -15.68 -1.82
C HIS A 134 6.81 -16.66 -2.98
N GLN A 135 6.44 -17.94 -2.84
CA GLN A 135 6.65 -18.99 -3.85
C GLN A 135 5.64 -18.95 -5.00
#